data_AF-A0A813LT56-F1
#
_entry.id   AF-A0A813LT56-F1
#
_cell.length_a   1.000
_cell.length_b   1.000
_cell.length_c   1.000
_cell.angle_alpha   90.00
_cell.angle_beta   90.00
_cell.angle_gamma   90.00
#
_symmetry.space_group_name_H-M   'P 1'
#
loop_
_entity.id
_entity.type
_entity.pdbx_description
1 polymer ?
#
loop_
_entity_poly.entity_id
_entity_poly.type
_entity_poly.pdbx_seq_one_letter_code
_entity_poly.pdbx_strand_id
1 'polypeptide(L)'
;LTLRRTPALTRSRKEKALIAQLWLRALLVTSKLLPRRPWNRHAQDRVLYQERVLQAVRAKRFEWNPQETLALRQVLSAQLQEDAFRRLFVERSATLSATEKQDLLLEIMGPLRRSELEELMEEHGHALDWITVANKLKAQLGPLQLRPALSAACCRIRYLHEIEGGGRVPLTKEQEARIDKVVEELGPFDWDGI
;
A
#
# COMPACT_ATOMS: atom_id res chain seq x y z
N LEU A 1 31.83 -0.89 40.81
CA LEU A 1 31.50 -0.43 39.44
C LEU A 1 30.89 0.96 39.54
N THR A 2 31.71 1.99 39.34
CA THR A 2 31.34 3.41 39.51
C THR A 2 30.69 3.97 38.23
N LEU A 3 29.40 4.28 38.31
CA LEU A 3 28.64 4.96 37.26
C LEU A 3 29.13 6.41 37.11
N ARG A 4 29.87 6.70 36.03
CA ARG A 4 30.21 8.07 35.64
C ARG A 4 28.96 8.76 35.09
N ARG A 5 28.43 9.73 35.83
CA ARG A 5 27.43 10.70 35.36
C ARG A 5 28.07 11.62 34.31
N THR A 6 27.53 11.62 33.09
CA THR A 6 27.86 12.62 32.07
C THR A 6 27.14 13.95 32.37
N PRO A 7 27.82 15.10 32.26
CA PRO A 7 27.19 16.40 32.46
C PRO A 7 26.25 16.74 31.30
N ALA A 8 25.04 17.19 31.65
CA ALA A 8 24.08 17.72 30.70
C ALA A 8 24.60 19.04 30.12
N LEU A 9 25.01 19.02 28.85
CA LEU A 9 25.38 20.20 28.08
C LEU A 9 24.16 21.13 27.96
N THR A 10 24.17 22.21 28.74
CA THR A 10 23.22 23.32 28.63
C THR A 10 23.50 24.11 27.36
N ARG A 11 22.93 23.66 26.24
CA ARG A 11 23.00 24.39 24.96
C ARG A 11 22.53 25.83 25.15
N SER A 12 23.41 26.77 24.77
CA SER A 12 23.22 28.22 24.90
C SER A 12 21.91 28.66 24.23
N ARG A 13 21.22 29.65 24.81
CA ARG A 13 19.96 30.21 24.27
C ARG A 13 20.07 30.60 22.78
N LYS A 14 21.28 30.97 22.32
CA LYS A 14 21.56 31.31 20.92
C LYS A 14 21.44 30.11 19.96
N GLU A 15 21.86 28.91 20.39
CA GLU A 15 21.74 27.68 19.57
C GLU A 15 20.29 27.23 19.41
N LYS A 16 19.49 27.36 20.49
CA LYS A 16 18.06 27.04 20.42
C LYS A 16 17.31 27.96 19.46
N ALA A 17 17.65 29.25 19.42
CA ALA A 17 17.05 30.21 18.51
C ALA A 17 17.41 29.93 17.03
N LEU A 18 18.67 29.57 16.76
CA LEU A 18 19.13 29.19 15.42
C LEU A 18 18.42 27.92 14.90
N ILE A 19 18.30 26.90 15.76
CA ILE A 19 17.58 25.67 15.42
C ILE A 19 16.10 26.00 15.12
N ALA A 20 15.44 26.80 15.95
CA ALA A 20 14.04 27.19 15.72
C ALA A 20 13.85 27.97 14.40
N GLN A 21 14.77 28.89 14.05
CA GLN A 21 14.73 29.62 12.77
C GLN A 21 14.93 28.70 11.56
N LEU A 22 15.81 27.71 11.67
CA LEU A 22 16.02 26.72 10.61
C LEU A 22 14.77 25.84 10.41
N TRP A 23 14.11 25.42 11.48
CA TRP A 23 12.84 24.69 11.42
C TRP A 23 11.70 25.52 10.79
N LEU A 24 11.59 26.80 11.16
CA LEU A 24 10.60 27.70 10.58
C LEU A 24 10.83 27.92 9.07
N ARG A 25 12.09 28.07 8.65
CA ARG A 25 12.42 28.19 7.22
C ARG A 25 12.17 26.89 6.46
N ALA A 26 12.47 25.74 7.04
CA ALA A 26 12.16 24.44 6.45
C ALA A 26 10.65 24.23 6.28
N LEU A 27 9.84 24.59 7.28
CA LEU A 27 8.37 24.52 7.23
C LEU A 27 7.76 25.48 6.19
N LEU A 28 8.37 26.65 5.98
CA LEU A 28 7.90 27.62 4.98
C LEU A 28 8.25 27.21 3.54
N VAL A 29 9.34 26.47 3.34
CA VAL A 29 9.73 25.95 2.02
C VAL A 29 8.88 24.74 1.62
N THR A 30 8.50 23.89 2.58
CA THR A 30 7.64 22.72 2.30
C THR A 30 6.19 23.10 2.02
N SER A 31 5.68 24.23 2.54
CA SER A 31 4.29 24.64 2.28
C SER A 31 4.04 25.12 0.84
N LYS A 32 5.08 25.58 0.14
CA LYS A 32 4.99 26.00 -1.28
C LYS A 32 5.05 24.84 -2.28
N LEU A 33 5.32 23.62 -1.83
CA LEU A 33 5.42 22.43 -2.68
C LEU A 33 4.18 21.53 -2.61
N LEU A 34 3.16 21.88 -1.83
CA LEU A 34 1.87 21.20 -1.90
C LEU A 34 1.13 21.67 -3.17
N PRO A 35 0.77 20.77 -4.10
CA PRO A 35 -0.04 21.15 -5.24
C PRO A 35 -1.34 21.76 -4.71
N ARG A 36 -1.60 23.03 -5.07
CA ARG A 36 -2.86 23.71 -4.78
C ARG A 36 -3.99 22.84 -5.34
N ARG A 37 -4.82 22.25 -4.46
CA ARG A 37 -6.03 21.54 -4.87
C ARG A 37 -6.84 22.47 -5.78
N PRO A 38 -7.33 22.00 -6.93
CA PRO A 38 -8.05 22.88 -7.84
C PRO A 38 -9.36 23.34 -7.17
N TRP A 39 -9.60 24.65 -7.22
CA TRP A 39 -10.66 25.34 -6.47
C TRP A 39 -12.05 25.23 -7.11
N ASN A 40 -12.19 24.76 -8.36
CA ASN A 40 -13.51 24.57 -8.97
C ASN A 40 -13.97 23.10 -8.89
N ARG A 41 -15.27 22.93 -8.66
CA ARG A 41 -15.93 21.62 -8.54
C ARG A 41 -15.65 20.74 -9.77
N HIS A 42 -15.68 21.32 -10.97
CA HIS A 42 -15.38 20.60 -12.21
C HIS A 42 -13.96 20.04 -12.30
N ALA A 43 -12.94 20.70 -11.76
CA ALA A 43 -11.58 20.16 -11.73
C ALA A 43 -11.43 19.09 -10.65
N GLN A 44 -12.13 19.20 -9.53
CA GLN A 44 -12.21 18.10 -8.55
C GLN A 44 -12.89 16.88 -9.16
N ASP A 45 -14.02 17.07 -9.84
CA ASP A 45 -14.74 16.00 -10.56
C ASP A 45 -13.88 15.38 -11.66
N ARG A 46 -13.10 16.20 -12.39
CA ARG A 46 -12.18 15.72 -13.42
C ARG A 46 -11.00 14.93 -12.84
N VAL A 47 -10.46 15.36 -11.70
CA VAL A 47 -9.42 14.60 -10.97
C VAL A 47 -9.99 13.29 -10.46
N LEU A 48 -11.17 13.31 -9.84
CA LEU A 48 -11.85 12.09 -9.39
C LEU A 48 -12.17 11.14 -10.55
N TYR A 49 -12.63 11.65 -11.69
CA TYR A 49 -12.87 10.86 -12.89
C TYR A 49 -11.58 10.30 -13.48
N GLN A 50 -10.50 11.09 -13.51
CA GLN A 50 -9.18 10.61 -13.93
C GLN A 50 -8.66 9.50 -13.00
N GLU A 51 -8.82 9.67 -11.69
CA GLU A 51 -8.41 8.70 -10.67
C GLU A 51 -9.25 7.43 -10.69
N ARG A 52 -10.57 7.53 -10.91
CA ARG A 52 -11.49 6.39 -10.86
C ARG A 52 -11.56 5.63 -12.18
N VAL A 53 -11.66 6.33 -13.31
CA VAL A 53 -11.99 5.73 -14.61
C VAL A 53 -10.75 5.61 -15.50
N LEU A 54 -10.00 6.70 -15.68
CA LEU A 54 -8.89 6.72 -16.65
C LEU A 54 -7.60 6.05 -16.12
N GLN A 55 -7.44 5.91 -14.81
CA GLN A 55 -6.29 5.19 -14.24
C GLN A 55 -6.36 3.69 -14.53
N ALA A 56 -7.54 3.07 -14.55
CA ALA A 56 -7.68 1.64 -14.86
C ALA A 56 -7.29 1.33 -16.32
N VAL A 57 -7.70 2.17 -17.27
CA VAL A 57 -7.31 2.04 -18.69
C VAL A 57 -5.81 2.22 -18.89
N ARG A 58 -5.19 3.11 -18.10
CA ARG A 58 -3.74 3.33 -18.12
C ARG A 58 -2.97 2.24 -17.36
N ALA A 59 -3.58 1.57 -16.39
CA ALA A 59 -2.95 0.51 -15.60
C ALA A 59 -2.37 -0.60 -16.47
N LYS A 60 -3.09 -0.98 -17.55
CA LYS A 60 -2.61 -1.98 -18.52
C LYS A 60 -1.41 -1.53 -19.35
N ARG A 61 -1.16 -0.23 -19.48
CA ARG A 61 -0.07 0.32 -20.32
C ARG A 61 1.25 0.47 -19.58
N PHE A 62 1.25 0.35 -18.25
CA PHE A 62 2.46 0.54 -17.45
C PHE A 62 3.07 -0.81 -17.09
N GLU A 63 4.26 -1.06 -17.62
CA GLU A 63 5.08 -2.18 -17.19
C GLU A 63 5.62 -1.89 -15.80
N TRP A 64 5.28 -2.76 -14.85
CA TRP A 64 5.89 -2.73 -13.53
C TRP A 64 7.20 -3.49 -13.59
N ASN A 65 8.23 -2.92 -12.96
CA ASN A 65 9.49 -3.61 -12.80
C ASN A 65 9.36 -4.72 -11.71
N PRO A 66 10.27 -5.71 -11.71
CA PRO A 66 10.24 -6.77 -10.70
C PRO A 66 10.37 -6.26 -9.25
N GLN A 67 11.07 -5.14 -9.04
CA GLN A 67 11.24 -4.55 -7.71
C GLN A 67 9.94 -3.93 -7.18
N GLU A 68 9.14 -3.30 -8.02
CA GLU A 68 7.82 -2.74 -7.72
C GLU A 68 6.85 -3.87 -7.37
N THR A 69 6.92 -4.98 -8.11
CA THR A 69 6.10 -6.17 -7.82
C THR A 69 6.49 -6.81 -6.49
N LEU A 70 7.79 -6.93 -6.21
CA LEU A 70 8.29 -7.42 -4.93
C LEU A 70 7.88 -6.49 -3.77
N ALA A 71 8.01 -5.17 -3.97
CA ALA A 71 7.59 -4.18 -2.98
C ALA A 71 6.08 -4.26 -2.73
N LEU A 72 5.25 -4.46 -3.76
CA LEU A 72 3.82 -4.67 -3.59
C LEU A 72 3.53 -5.91 -2.74
N ARG A 73 4.20 -7.05 -2.98
CA ARG A 73 4.04 -8.26 -2.16
C ARG A 73 4.38 -7.99 -0.69
N GLN A 74 5.47 -7.27 -0.43
CA GLN A 74 5.88 -6.91 0.93
C GLN A 74 4.86 -5.99 1.61
N VAL A 75 4.36 -4.97 0.90
CA VAL A 75 3.35 -4.06 1.44
C VAL A 75 2.04 -4.78 1.74
N LEU A 76 1.61 -5.69 0.86
CA LEU A 76 0.41 -6.49 1.06
C LEU A 76 0.54 -7.37 2.31
N SER A 77 1.64 -8.12 2.42
CA SER A 77 1.92 -8.96 3.58
C SER A 77 1.94 -8.13 4.88
N ALA A 78 2.66 -7.00 4.88
CA ALA A 78 2.72 -6.12 6.04
C ALA A 78 1.35 -5.52 6.41
N GLN A 79 0.53 -5.12 5.42
CA GLN A 79 -0.80 -4.59 5.67
C GLN A 79 -1.73 -5.65 6.27
N LEU A 80 -1.75 -6.86 5.72
CA LEU A 80 -2.60 -7.95 6.22
C LEU A 80 -2.16 -8.40 7.62
N GLN A 81 -0.85 -8.49 7.87
CA GLN A 81 -0.32 -8.78 9.20
C GLN A 81 -0.72 -7.70 10.21
N GLU A 82 -0.68 -6.42 9.83
CA GLU A 82 -1.11 -5.32 10.68
C GLU A 82 -2.61 -5.39 10.99
N ASP A 83 -3.44 -5.67 9.99
CA ASP A 83 -4.90 -5.76 10.16
C ASP A 83 -5.28 -6.98 11.01
N ALA A 84 -4.67 -8.14 10.75
CA ALA A 84 -4.84 -9.35 11.56
C ALA A 84 -4.39 -9.12 13.01
N PHE A 85 -3.23 -8.48 13.21
CA PHE A 85 -2.74 -8.11 14.54
C PHE A 85 -3.72 -7.20 15.26
N ARG A 86 -4.19 -6.11 14.60
CA ARG A 86 -5.14 -5.16 15.20
C ARG A 86 -6.42 -5.86 15.65
N ARG A 87 -6.97 -6.75 14.82
CA ARG A 87 -8.16 -7.53 15.15
C ARG A 87 -7.93 -8.42 16.37
N LEU A 88 -6.95 -9.32 16.30
CA LEU A 88 -6.65 -10.28 17.37
C LEU A 88 -6.28 -9.61 18.69
N PHE A 89 -5.51 -8.51 18.62
CA PHE A 89 -5.10 -7.77 19.80
C PHE A 89 -6.29 -7.08 20.46
N VAL A 90 -7.18 -6.44 19.69
CA VAL A 90 -8.37 -5.79 20.25
C VAL A 90 -9.30 -6.81 20.90
N GLU A 91 -9.52 -7.96 20.26
CA GLU A 91 -10.37 -9.03 20.78
C GLU A 91 -9.86 -9.60 22.12
N ARG A 92 -8.54 -9.77 22.26
CA ARG A 92 -7.95 -10.45 23.43
C ARG A 92 -7.44 -9.51 24.53
N SER A 93 -7.21 -8.24 24.24
CA SER A 93 -6.55 -7.31 25.18
C SER A 93 -7.49 -6.56 26.13
N ALA A 94 -8.81 -6.66 25.96
CA ALA A 94 -9.78 -5.86 26.70
C ALA A 94 -9.70 -6.03 28.23
N THR A 95 -9.37 -7.23 28.70
CA THR A 95 -9.33 -7.58 30.13
C THR A 95 -7.92 -7.72 30.70
N LEU A 96 -6.88 -7.51 29.90
CA LEU A 96 -5.50 -7.79 30.28
C LEU A 96 -4.81 -6.59 30.94
N SER A 97 -3.91 -6.88 31.88
CA SER A 97 -2.98 -5.91 32.45
C SER A 97 -1.89 -5.48 31.45
N ALA A 98 -1.13 -4.42 31.77
CA ALA A 98 -0.10 -3.89 30.85
C ALA A 98 1.02 -4.90 30.55
N THR A 99 1.40 -5.74 31.51
CA THR A 99 2.41 -6.80 31.33
C THR A 99 1.86 -7.93 30.46
N GLU A 100 0.64 -8.40 30.73
CA GLU A 100 -0.02 -9.45 29.94
C GLU A 100 -0.26 -9.01 28.48
N LYS A 101 -0.47 -7.71 28.24
CA LYS A 101 -0.54 -7.16 26.87
C LYS A 101 0.77 -7.26 26.11
N GLN A 102 1.92 -7.16 26.77
CA GLN A 102 3.22 -7.34 26.13
C GLN A 102 3.42 -8.81 25.73
N ASP A 103 3.06 -9.73 26.62
CA ASP A 103 3.13 -11.17 26.33
C ASP A 103 2.20 -11.55 25.17
N LEU A 104 0.96 -11.03 25.19
CA LEU A 104 -0.01 -11.21 24.10
C LEU A 104 0.51 -10.67 22.76
N LEU A 105 1.22 -9.53 22.77
CA LEU A 105 1.80 -8.97 21.55
C LEU A 105 2.82 -9.92 20.93
N LEU A 106 3.72 -10.48 21.74
CA LEU A 106 4.71 -11.45 21.27
C LEU A 106 4.05 -12.74 20.79
N GLU A 107 3.01 -13.19 21.50
CA GLU A 107 2.21 -14.36 21.15
C GLU A 107 1.57 -14.21 19.77
N ILE A 108 0.98 -13.05 19.46
CA ILE A 108 0.31 -12.81 18.16
C ILE A 108 1.32 -12.57 17.03
N MET A 109 2.40 -11.83 17.28
CA MET A 109 3.37 -11.48 16.23
C MET A 109 4.17 -12.69 15.72
N GLY A 110 4.45 -13.67 16.58
CA GLY A 110 5.26 -14.85 16.21
C GLY A 110 4.63 -15.69 15.08
N PRO A 111 3.35 -16.08 15.16
CA PRO A 111 2.62 -16.73 14.08
C PRO A 111 2.47 -15.84 12.84
N LEU A 112 1.99 -14.60 12.99
CA LEU A 112 1.70 -13.71 11.85
C LEU A 112 2.92 -13.44 10.96
N ARG A 113 4.12 -13.34 11.56
CA ARG A 113 5.36 -13.13 10.81
C ARG A 113 5.76 -14.34 9.95
N ARG A 114 5.29 -15.53 10.31
CA ARG A 114 5.59 -16.79 9.60
C ARG A 114 4.54 -17.14 8.54
N SER A 115 3.36 -16.54 8.62
CA SER A 115 2.28 -16.75 7.64
C SER A 115 2.69 -16.26 6.25
N GLU A 116 2.35 -17.05 5.25
CA GLU A 116 2.56 -16.68 3.84
C GLU A 116 1.51 -15.66 3.37
N LEU A 117 1.80 -14.95 2.28
CA LEU A 117 0.90 -13.91 1.77
C LEU A 117 -0.43 -14.51 1.32
N GLU A 118 -0.37 -15.69 0.74
CA GLU A 118 -1.49 -16.47 0.21
C GLU A 118 -2.47 -16.82 1.35
N GLU A 119 -1.97 -17.36 2.47
CA GLU A 119 -2.77 -17.65 3.68
C GLU A 119 -3.42 -16.38 4.26
N LEU A 120 -2.64 -15.30 4.37
CA LEU A 120 -3.14 -14.02 4.88
C LEU A 120 -4.24 -13.43 3.99
N MET A 121 -4.13 -13.61 2.67
CA MET A 121 -5.11 -13.14 1.71
C MET A 121 -6.41 -13.96 1.75
N GLU A 122 -6.34 -15.27 1.92
CA GLU A 122 -7.53 -16.12 2.09
C GLU A 122 -8.32 -15.72 3.34
N GLU A 123 -7.64 -15.51 4.47
CA GLU A 123 -8.29 -15.19 5.74
C GLU A 123 -8.73 -13.72 5.86
N HIS A 124 -7.98 -12.77 5.29
CA HIS A 124 -8.16 -11.33 5.55
C HIS A 124 -8.26 -10.46 4.28
N GLY A 125 -8.07 -11.02 3.09
CA GLY A 125 -7.97 -10.25 1.83
C GLY A 125 -9.25 -9.54 1.41
N HIS A 126 -10.42 -10.01 1.86
CA HIS A 126 -11.73 -9.45 1.51
C HIS A 126 -11.94 -8.00 2.00
N ALA A 127 -11.23 -7.59 3.06
CA ALA A 127 -11.34 -6.26 3.66
C ALA A 127 -10.16 -5.33 3.31
N LEU A 128 -9.29 -5.72 2.38
CA LEU A 128 -8.05 -5.00 2.11
C LEU A 128 -8.29 -3.62 1.51
N ASP A 129 -7.83 -2.58 2.20
CA ASP A 129 -7.87 -1.19 1.69
C ASP A 129 -6.71 -0.92 0.72
N TRP A 130 -7.03 -1.02 -0.57
CA TRP A 130 -6.10 -0.77 -1.67
C TRP A 130 -5.55 0.68 -1.72
N ILE A 131 -6.26 1.66 -1.14
CA ILE A 131 -5.76 3.03 -1.06
C ILE A 131 -4.58 3.09 -0.07
N THR A 132 -4.74 2.46 1.08
CA THR A 132 -3.67 2.34 2.08
C THR A 132 -2.48 1.58 1.52
N VAL A 133 -2.71 0.44 0.84
CA VAL A 133 -1.65 -0.32 0.14
C VAL A 133 -0.89 0.56 -0.85
N ALA A 134 -1.58 1.28 -1.74
CA ALA A 134 -0.94 2.15 -2.71
C ALA A 134 -0.11 3.27 -2.07
N ASN A 135 -0.60 3.85 -0.97
CA ASN A 135 0.13 4.88 -0.24
C ASN A 135 1.38 4.33 0.45
N LYS A 136 1.29 3.16 1.09
CA LYS A 136 2.45 2.46 1.67
C LYS A 136 3.49 2.10 0.61
N LEU A 137 3.05 1.62 -0.56
CA LEU A 137 3.92 1.30 -1.68
C LEU A 137 4.68 2.54 -2.20
N LYS A 138 3.97 3.66 -2.40
CA LYS A 138 4.62 4.93 -2.78
C LYS A 138 5.62 5.41 -1.74
N ALA A 139 5.31 5.25 -0.45
CA ALA A 139 6.22 5.61 0.63
C ALA A 139 7.49 4.74 0.62
N GLN A 140 7.36 3.44 0.35
CA GLN A 140 8.48 2.51 0.29
C GLN A 140 9.39 2.75 -0.94
N LEU A 141 8.81 3.06 -2.09
CA LEU A 141 9.55 3.31 -3.34
C LEU A 141 10.11 4.73 -3.46
N GLY A 142 9.63 5.66 -2.63
CA GLY A 142 10.13 7.02 -2.52
C GLY A 142 9.53 8.03 -3.52
N PRO A 143 9.79 9.33 -3.31
CA PRO A 143 9.12 10.42 -4.04
C PRO A 143 9.51 10.52 -5.52
N LEU A 144 10.64 9.93 -5.92
CA LEU A 144 11.10 9.92 -7.30
C LEU A 144 10.31 8.94 -8.18
N GLN A 145 9.52 8.04 -7.57
CA GLN A 145 8.69 7.05 -8.25
C GLN A 145 7.19 7.34 -8.09
N LEU A 146 6.79 8.62 -7.96
CA LEU A 146 5.37 9.03 -8.00
C LEU A 146 4.79 8.87 -9.41
N ARG A 147 4.76 7.63 -9.89
CA ARG A 147 4.17 7.23 -11.16
C ARG A 147 2.65 7.07 -10.97
N PRO A 148 1.84 7.50 -11.94
CA PRO A 148 0.40 7.19 -11.96
C PRO A 148 0.11 5.69 -11.88
N ALA A 149 1.08 4.85 -12.24
CA ALA A 149 1.05 3.40 -12.19
C ALA A 149 0.92 2.82 -10.76
N LEU A 150 1.22 3.58 -9.71
CA LEU A 150 1.13 3.11 -8.31
C LEU A 150 -0.21 3.45 -7.66
N SER A 151 -1.30 3.53 -8.42
CA SER A 151 -2.62 3.78 -7.85
C SER A 151 -3.21 2.52 -7.18
N ALA A 152 -4.23 2.71 -6.35
CA ALA A 152 -4.96 1.61 -5.70
C ALA A 152 -5.50 0.60 -6.72
N ALA A 153 -6.10 1.11 -7.81
CA ALA A 153 -6.61 0.28 -8.90
C ALA A 153 -5.49 -0.54 -9.56
N CYS A 154 -4.35 0.09 -9.86
CA CYS A 154 -3.21 -0.61 -10.44
C CYS A 154 -2.63 -1.67 -9.51
N CYS A 155 -2.52 -1.40 -8.21
CA CYS A 155 -2.05 -2.37 -7.22
C CYS A 155 -2.97 -3.60 -7.17
N ARG A 156 -4.29 -3.38 -7.17
CA ARG A 156 -5.28 -4.47 -7.20
C ARG A 156 -5.17 -5.30 -8.47
N ILE A 157 -5.19 -4.64 -9.63
CA ILE A 157 -5.06 -5.31 -10.94
C ILE A 157 -3.76 -6.13 -10.99
N ARG A 158 -2.64 -5.56 -10.53
CA ARG A 158 -1.35 -6.24 -10.49
C ARG A 158 -1.38 -7.48 -9.60
N TYR A 159 -1.99 -7.37 -8.42
CA TYR A 159 -2.17 -8.51 -7.53
C TYR A 159 -2.97 -9.63 -8.19
N LEU A 160 -4.15 -9.32 -8.74
CA LEU A 160 -5.03 -10.31 -9.38
C LEU A 160 -4.33 -11.04 -10.54
N HIS A 161 -3.58 -10.31 -11.36
CA HIS A 161 -2.99 -10.87 -12.58
C HIS A 161 -1.64 -11.55 -12.40
N GLU A 162 -0.83 -11.13 -11.42
CA GLU A 162 0.55 -11.62 -11.31
C GLU A 162 0.90 -12.25 -9.96
N ILE A 163 0.19 -11.90 -8.89
CA ILE A 163 0.46 -12.43 -7.56
C ILE A 163 -0.50 -13.58 -7.25
N GLU A 164 -1.82 -13.35 -7.34
CA GLU A 164 -2.85 -14.37 -7.11
C GLU A 164 -3.02 -15.28 -8.33
N GLY A 165 -3.02 -14.69 -9.54
CA GLY A 165 -3.19 -15.41 -10.80
C GLY A 165 -2.06 -16.36 -11.19
N GLY A 166 -1.14 -16.66 -10.27
CA GLY A 166 -0.15 -17.73 -10.38
C GLY A 166 0.44 -17.84 -11.77
N GLY A 167 1.18 -16.81 -12.20
CA GLY A 167 1.88 -16.72 -13.47
C GLY A 167 1.25 -17.52 -14.60
N ARG A 168 0.20 -16.97 -15.26
CA ARG A 168 -0.44 -17.48 -16.49
C ARG A 168 -0.10 -18.94 -16.78
N VAL A 169 -0.82 -19.88 -16.17
CA VAL A 169 -0.75 -21.28 -16.62
C VAL A 169 -1.03 -21.26 -18.13
N PRO A 170 -0.09 -21.69 -18.99
CA PRO A 170 -0.33 -21.70 -20.42
C PRO A 170 -1.56 -22.53 -20.68
N LEU A 171 -2.51 -21.96 -21.43
CA LEU A 171 -3.74 -22.65 -21.78
C LEU A 171 -3.38 -23.92 -22.54
N THR A 172 -4.05 -25.01 -22.21
CA THR A 172 -3.95 -26.23 -23.02
C THR A 172 -4.64 -26.00 -24.37
N LYS A 173 -4.20 -26.70 -25.42
CA LYS A 173 -4.83 -26.61 -26.75
C LYS A 173 -6.35 -26.88 -26.72
N GLU A 174 -6.80 -27.72 -25.80
CA GLU A 174 -8.23 -27.99 -25.60
C GLU A 174 -8.98 -26.81 -24.98
N GLN A 175 -8.35 -26.08 -24.05
CA GLN A 175 -8.92 -24.86 -23.48
C GLN A 175 -8.95 -23.74 -24.52
N GLU A 176 -7.89 -23.59 -25.31
CA GLU A 176 -7.85 -22.63 -26.43
C GLU A 176 -8.97 -22.92 -27.43
N ALA A 177 -9.11 -24.16 -27.89
CA ALA A 177 -10.19 -24.55 -28.81
C ALA A 177 -11.60 -24.32 -28.25
N ARG A 178 -11.79 -24.47 -26.93
CA ARG A 178 -13.08 -24.14 -26.28
C ARG A 178 -13.33 -22.64 -26.25
N ILE A 179 -12.30 -21.83 -25.95
CA ILE A 179 -12.41 -20.37 -25.95
C ILE A 179 -12.74 -19.87 -27.36
N ASP A 180 -12.05 -20.38 -28.38
CA ASP A 180 -12.30 -20.03 -29.78
C ASP A 180 -13.76 -20.34 -30.17
N LYS A 181 -14.25 -21.53 -29.80
CA LYS A 181 -15.64 -21.92 -30.05
C LYS A 181 -16.65 -21.00 -29.35
N VAL A 182 -16.37 -20.58 -28.12
CA VAL A 182 -17.25 -19.64 -27.38
C VAL A 182 -17.25 -18.26 -28.04
N VAL A 183 -16.10 -17.79 -28.53
CA VAL A 183 -15.98 -16.52 -29.26
C VAL A 183 -16.73 -16.57 -30.59
N GLU A 184 -16.68 -17.70 -31.30
CA GLU A 184 -17.45 -17.91 -32.53
C GLU A 184 -18.96 -17.95 -32.27
N GLU A 185 -19.40 -18.60 -31.18
CA GLU A 185 -20.83 -18.75 -30.85
C GLU A 185 -21.46 -17.46 -30.32
N LEU A 186 -20.76 -16.73 -29.44
CA LEU A 186 -21.27 -15.51 -28.81
C LEU A 186 -20.95 -14.24 -29.61
N GLY A 187 -20.04 -14.34 -30.58
CA GLY A 187 -19.52 -13.20 -31.32
C GLY A 187 -18.53 -12.37 -30.49
N PRO A 188 -18.00 -11.27 -31.06
CA PRO A 188 -17.12 -10.38 -30.33
C PRO A 188 -17.85 -9.76 -29.14
N PHE A 189 -17.28 -9.92 -27.95
CA PHE A 189 -17.78 -9.23 -26.77
C PHE A 189 -17.44 -7.75 -26.86
N ASP A 190 -18.46 -6.90 -26.92
CA ASP A 190 -18.30 -5.44 -26.92
C ASP A 190 -17.99 -4.95 -25.51
N TRP A 191 -16.69 -4.79 -25.22
CA TRP A 191 -16.20 -4.25 -23.96
C TRP A 191 -16.55 -2.76 -23.79
N ASP A 192 -16.85 -2.04 -24.86
CA ASP A 192 -17.11 -0.59 -24.84
C ASP A 192 -18.62 -0.27 -24.70
N GLY A 193 -19.49 -1.29 -24.84
CA GLY A 193 -20.94 -1.17 -24.73
C GLY A 193 -21.53 -1.35 -23.31
N ILE A 194 -20.68 -1.63 -22.30
CA ILE A 194 -21.05 -1.81 -20.88
C ILE A 194 -20.51 -0.64 -20.05
#